data_AF-A0A024V4C5-F1
#
_entry.id   AF-A0A024V4C5-F1
#
_cell.length_a   1.000
_cell.length_b   1.000
_cell.length_c   1.000
_cell.angle_alpha   90.00
_cell.angle_beta   90.00
_cell.angle_gamma   90.00
#
_symmetry.space_group_name_H-M   'P 1'
#
loop_
_entity.id
_entity.type
_entity.pdbx_description
1 polymer ?
#
loop_
_entity_poly.entity_id
_entity_poly.type
_entity_poly.pdbx_seq_one_letter_code
_entity_poly.pdbx_strand_id
1 'polypeptide(L)'
;MKEISESYFKLAKQYYPPKYSVNEGMLKFKQISEAYQILGDIDKRKMYNKFGYDGIKGVNFIHPTIYYMLASLEKFAFYTGSPQIVTLMKFLFEKKLTVNDLDTKSEHLSKIMGVYQKERETYISENLISRLQPYIDSIRNWDVQIKDQIYELMGSPFDIAIIDSIGWTLQYVSMSHMKNPKKAIKKLETRSKKNKETVAYENNKLMNILREYFGNNEQINSITYNMEYNTLSENNENGYRNILNLNHKKQKKLFEEIISYIVNISLSDIENTVKNSAESILTVEGLDEKKLSKRIESLRMLANVIRKYILRGKKGKKYKNKDAKSLSGNIANEINLINKELQNLKEHTQANIPEHIEENVQENMEENVEENVEENVEENVEEN
;
A
#
# COMPACT_ATOMS: atom_id res chain seq x y z
N MET A 1 -13.63 -12.38 -0.33
CA MET A 1 -12.69 -11.27 -0.60
C MET A 1 -13.26 -9.92 -0.18
N LYS A 2 -14.47 -9.54 -0.61
CA LYS A 2 -15.12 -8.27 -0.23
C LYS A 2 -15.19 -8.04 1.30
N GLU A 3 -15.74 -8.98 2.05
CA GLU A 3 -15.89 -8.86 3.53
C GLU A 3 -14.55 -8.70 4.27
N ILE A 4 -13.50 -9.40 3.80
CA ILE A 4 -12.15 -9.31 4.37
C ILE A 4 -11.58 -7.91 4.17
N SER A 5 -11.74 -7.36 2.95
CA SER A 5 -11.28 -6.01 2.62
C SER A 5 -12.05 -4.95 3.42
N GLU A 6 -13.37 -5.06 3.51
CA GLU A 6 -14.22 -4.15 4.28
C GLU A 6 -13.85 -4.15 5.78
N SER A 7 -13.66 -5.34 6.36
CA SER A 7 -13.24 -5.49 7.76
C SER A 7 -11.86 -4.87 8.00
N TYR A 8 -10.91 -5.09 7.09
CA TYR A 8 -9.59 -4.46 7.15
C TYR A 8 -9.69 -2.94 7.14
N PHE A 9 -10.38 -2.33 6.17
CA PHE A 9 -10.46 -0.87 6.09
C PHE A 9 -11.21 -0.25 7.27
N LYS A 10 -12.23 -0.92 7.80
CA LYS A 10 -12.93 -0.48 9.01
C LYS A 10 -12.00 -0.44 10.22
N LEU A 11 -11.25 -1.52 10.44
CA LEU A 11 -10.31 -1.63 11.56
C LEU A 11 -9.09 -0.71 11.37
N ALA A 12 -8.50 -0.67 10.18
CA ALA A 12 -7.39 0.22 9.85
C ALA A 12 -7.76 1.68 10.12
N LYS A 13 -8.96 2.14 9.76
CA LYS A 13 -9.44 3.49 10.05
C LYS A 13 -9.56 3.80 11.55
N GLN A 14 -9.83 2.79 12.38
CA GLN A 14 -9.92 2.95 13.83
C GLN A 14 -8.53 3.11 14.47
N TYR A 15 -7.54 2.39 13.97
CA TYR A 15 -6.19 2.36 14.55
C TYR A 15 -5.17 3.25 13.82
N TYR A 16 -5.52 3.84 12.67
CA TYR A 16 -4.64 4.72 11.89
C TYR A 16 -5.08 6.21 11.90
N PRO A 17 -4.16 7.17 12.14
CA PRO A 17 -2.84 6.94 12.74
C PRO A 17 -3.01 6.41 14.17
N PRO A 18 -2.02 5.70 14.73
CA PRO A 18 -2.09 5.22 16.10
C PRO A 18 -2.24 6.41 17.06
N LYS A 19 -3.40 6.51 17.71
CA LYS A 19 -3.78 7.61 18.63
C LYS A 19 -3.91 7.17 20.09
N TYR A 20 -4.02 5.87 20.34
CA TYR A 20 -4.00 5.28 21.69
C TYR A 20 -2.56 5.30 22.22
N SER A 21 -2.29 4.68 23.38
CA SER A 21 -0.89 4.46 23.79
C SER A 21 -0.13 3.94 22.56
N VAL A 22 0.93 4.67 22.19
CA VAL A 22 1.54 4.55 20.85
C VAL A 22 1.85 3.10 20.52
N ASN A 23 2.25 2.34 21.54
CA ASN A 23 2.56 0.91 21.47
C ASN A 23 1.33 0.03 21.20
N GLU A 24 0.21 0.21 21.90
CA GLU A 24 -0.97 -0.65 21.72
C GLU A 24 -1.68 -0.38 20.38
N GLY A 25 -1.83 0.90 20.02
CA GLY A 25 -2.45 1.29 18.75
C GLY A 25 -1.63 0.81 17.55
N MET A 26 -0.30 0.96 17.61
CA MET A 26 0.62 0.49 16.57
C MET A 26 0.64 -1.03 16.47
N LEU A 27 0.66 -1.75 17.59
CA LEU A 27 0.62 -3.21 17.61
C LEU A 27 -0.68 -3.75 16.99
N LYS A 28 -1.84 -3.19 17.38
CA LYS A 28 -3.12 -3.58 16.78
C LYS A 28 -3.15 -3.29 15.28
N PHE A 29 -2.67 -2.12 14.85
CA PHE A 29 -2.60 -1.78 13.43
C PHE A 29 -1.68 -2.73 12.65
N LYS A 30 -0.54 -3.10 13.23
CA LYS A 30 0.38 -4.12 12.67
C LYS A 30 -0.32 -5.46 12.48
N GLN A 31 -0.95 -5.99 13.54
CA GLN A 31 -1.67 -7.27 13.49
C GLN A 31 -2.82 -7.27 12.46
N ILE A 32 -3.59 -6.18 12.39
CA ILE A 32 -4.66 -6.02 11.39
C ILE A 32 -4.07 -6.01 9.97
N SER A 33 -2.94 -5.35 9.78
CA SER A 33 -2.25 -5.28 8.49
C SER A 33 -1.67 -6.63 8.07
N GLU A 34 -0.98 -7.34 8.97
CA GLU A 34 -0.45 -8.69 8.73
C GLU A 34 -1.58 -9.65 8.36
N ALA A 35 -2.68 -9.65 9.12
CA ALA A 35 -3.85 -10.48 8.82
C ALA A 35 -4.39 -10.19 7.41
N TYR A 36 -4.50 -8.92 7.02
CA TYR A 36 -4.97 -8.57 5.68
C TYR A 36 -3.95 -8.89 4.57
N GLN A 37 -2.65 -8.82 4.84
CA GLN A 37 -1.60 -9.22 3.89
C GLN A 37 -1.62 -10.73 3.60
N ILE A 38 -2.12 -11.55 4.52
CA ILE A 38 -2.34 -12.98 4.32
C ILE A 38 -3.73 -13.26 3.75
N LEU A 39 -4.79 -12.83 4.44
CA LEU A 39 -6.17 -13.16 4.10
C LEU A 39 -6.68 -12.42 2.85
N GLY A 40 -6.06 -11.29 2.52
CA GLY A 40 -6.35 -10.48 1.34
C GLY A 40 -5.68 -10.98 0.05
N ASP A 41 -4.75 -11.93 0.15
CA ASP A 41 -4.10 -12.57 -0.98
C ASP A 41 -4.61 -14.01 -1.12
N ILE A 42 -5.06 -14.39 -2.30
CA ILE A 42 -5.74 -15.68 -2.51
C ILE A 42 -4.77 -16.85 -2.24
N ASP A 43 -3.52 -16.73 -2.66
CA ASP A 43 -2.52 -17.78 -2.55
C ASP A 43 -2.01 -17.88 -1.12
N LYS A 44 -1.68 -16.75 -0.48
CA LYS A 44 -1.25 -16.75 0.93
C LYS A 44 -2.35 -17.25 1.86
N ARG A 45 -3.61 -16.85 1.63
CA ARG A 45 -4.76 -17.36 2.39
C ARG A 45 -4.93 -18.86 2.21
N LYS A 46 -4.74 -19.38 0.99
CA LYS A 46 -4.81 -20.82 0.73
C LYS A 46 -3.73 -21.57 1.49
N MET A 47 -2.50 -21.05 1.53
CA MET A 47 -1.41 -21.64 2.31
C MET A 47 -1.71 -21.60 3.81
N TYR A 48 -2.17 -20.46 4.34
CA TYR A 48 -2.56 -20.33 5.74
C TYR A 48 -3.70 -21.29 6.11
N ASN A 49 -4.75 -21.39 5.30
CA ASN A 49 -5.87 -22.29 5.57
C ASN A 49 -5.46 -23.77 5.57
N LYS A 50 -4.44 -24.14 4.80
CA LYS A 50 -3.96 -25.52 4.68
C LYS A 50 -2.95 -25.90 5.76
N PHE A 51 -2.06 -24.98 6.13
CA PHE A 51 -0.88 -25.27 6.96
C PHE A 51 -0.77 -24.37 8.20
N GLY A 52 -1.77 -23.54 8.47
CA GLY A 52 -1.73 -22.58 9.57
C GLY A 52 -0.55 -21.61 9.46
N TYR A 53 0.06 -21.31 10.62
CA TYR A 53 1.22 -20.44 10.72
C TYR A 53 2.43 -20.95 9.94
N ASP A 54 2.66 -22.28 9.91
CA ASP A 54 3.78 -22.88 9.18
C ASP A 54 3.73 -22.57 7.69
N GLY A 55 2.52 -22.45 7.11
CA GLY A 55 2.32 -22.09 5.70
C GLY A 55 2.69 -20.65 5.34
N ILE A 56 2.94 -19.78 6.32
CA ILE A 56 3.19 -18.34 6.10
C ILE A 56 4.44 -17.80 6.80
N LYS A 57 5.25 -18.67 7.42
CA LYS A 57 6.48 -18.28 8.13
C LYS A 57 7.46 -17.46 7.26
N GLY A 58 7.65 -17.87 6.02
CA GLY A 58 8.53 -17.20 5.04
C GLY A 58 7.90 -16.01 4.30
N VAL A 59 6.67 -15.59 4.65
CA VAL A 59 6.03 -14.45 3.97
C VAL A 59 6.70 -13.15 4.40
N ASN A 60 7.16 -12.36 3.43
CA ASN A 60 7.58 -10.98 3.67
C ASN A 60 6.34 -10.08 3.81
N PHE A 61 6.16 -9.51 4.99
CA PHE A 61 5.19 -8.47 5.27
C PHE A 61 5.76 -7.10 4.92
N ILE A 62 4.96 -6.31 4.22
CA ILE A 62 5.24 -4.89 3.97
C ILE A 62 4.85 -4.10 5.21
N HIS A 63 5.63 -3.07 5.55
CA HIS A 63 5.38 -2.15 6.64
C HIS A 63 3.90 -1.68 6.67
N PRO A 64 3.20 -1.73 7.82
CA PRO A 64 1.74 -1.57 7.89
C PRO A 64 1.21 -0.30 7.22
N THR A 65 1.85 0.85 7.47
CA THR A 65 1.44 2.12 6.87
C THR A 65 1.69 2.19 5.35
N ILE A 66 2.75 1.55 4.85
CA ILE A 66 3.03 1.46 3.42
C ILE A 66 2.02 0.54 2.75
N TYR A 67 1.73 -0.61 3.36
CA TYR A 67 0.71 -1.52 2.83
C TYR A 67 -0.68 -0.89 2.84
N TYR A 68 -1.05 -0.18 3.91
CA TYR A 68 -2.31 0.55 3.99
C TYR A 68 -2.44 1.63 2.89
N MET A 69 -1.36 2.34 2.61
CA MET A 69 -1.29 3.27 1.48
C MET A 69 -1.58 2.58 0.14
N LEU A 70 -0.85 1.49 -0.16
CA LEU A 70 -0.98 0.73 -1.41
C LEU A 70 -2.40 0.15 -1.54
N ALA A 71 -2.92 -0.48 -0.49
CA ALA A 71 -4.29 -1.01 -0.47
C ALA A 71 -5.34 0.09 -0.68
N SER A 72 -5.12 1.30 -0.14
CA SER A 72 -6.05 2.43 -0.31
C SER A 72 -6.17 2.88 -1.77
N LEU A 73 -5.09 2.77 -2.55
CA LEU A 73 -5.09 3.05 -3.99
C LEU A 73 -5.89 2.00 -4.79
N GLU A 74 -5.99 0.77 -4.29
CA GLU A 74 -6.77 -0.32 -4.89
C GLU A 74 -8.22 -0.37 -4.40
N LYS A 75 -8.55 0.31 -3.30
CA LYS A 75 -9.90 0.27 -2.71
C LYS A 75 -10.99 0.67 -3.72
N PHE A 76 -10.64 1.49 -4.71
CA PHE A 76 -11.52 1.94 -5.78
C PHE A 76 -11.53 1.03 -7.02
N ALA A 77 -11.00 -0.20 -6.94
CA ALA A 77 -10.83 -1.10 -8.08
C ALA A 77 -12.11 -1.36 -8.90
N PHE A 78 -13.29 -1.27 -8.29
CA PHE A 78 -14.57 -1.33 -9.03
C PHE A 78 -14.68 -0.22 -10.10
N TYR A 79 -14.14 0.97 -9.82
CA TYR A 79 -14.17 2.14 -10.71
C TYR A 79 -12.89 2.34 -11.52
N THR A 80 -11.76 1.81 -11.04
CA THR A 80 -10.44 2.16 -11.58
C THR A 80 -9.55 0.97 -11.92
N GLY A 81 -9.92 -0.24 -11.47
CA GLY A 81 -9.00 -1.36 -11.30
C GLY A 81 -7.87 -1.07 -10.31
N SER A 82 -7.01 -2.05 -10.07
CA SER A 82 -5.78 -1.84 -9.29
C SER A 82 -4.73 -1.17 -10.16
N PRO A 83 -4.18 0.01 -9.75
CA PRO A 83 -3.14 0.67 -10.53
C PRO A 83 -1.90 -0.21 -10.69
N GLN A 84 -1.29 -0.17 -11.87
CA GLN A 84 -0.17 -1.05 -12.22
C GLN A 84 1.02 -0.90 -11.28
N ILE A 85 1.38 0.35 -10.96
CA ILE A 85 2.49 0.65 -10.06
C ILE A 85 2.28 0.08 -8.66
N VAL A 86 1.03 -0.02 -8.19
CA VAL A 86 0.74 -0.60 -6.87
C VAL A 86 1.09 -2.09 -6.84
N THR A 87 0.74 -2.81 -7.91
CA THR A 87 1.07 -4.25 -8.05
C THR A 87 2.59 -4.45 -8.08
N LEU A 88 3.30 -3.64 -8.88
CA LEU A 88 4.75 -3.70 -8.99
C LEU A 88 5.45 -3.39 -7.65
N MET A 89 4.99 -2.38 -6.92
CA MET A 89 5.56 -2.04 -5.60
C MET A 89 5.31 -3.12 -4.56
N LYS A 90 4.11 -3.75 -4.56
CA LYS A 90 3.87 -4.89 -3.68
C LYS A 90 4.80 -6.06 -3.99
N PHE A 91 4.96 -6.42 -5.26
CA PHE A 91 5.88 -7.51 -5.63
C PHE A 91 7.34 -7.19 -5.31
N LEU A 92 7.78 -5.95 -5.52
CA LEU A 92 9.11 -5.51 -5.12
C LEU A 92 9.31 -5.65 -3.61
N PHE A 93 8.41 -5.09 -2.79
CA PHE A 93 8.57 -5.10 -1.34
C PHE A 93 8.35 -6.50 -0.74
N GLU A 94 7.54 -7.36 -1.37
CA GLU A 94 7.45 -8.77 -1.00
C GLU A 94 8.67 -9.60 -1.45
N LYS A 95 9.66 -8.98 -2.11
CA LYS A 95 10.86 -9.61 -2.69
C LYS A 95 10.54 -10.66 -3.75
N LYS A 96 9.41 -10.51 -4.43
CA LYS A 96 9.01 -11.30 -5.61
C LYS A 96 9.56 -10.73 -6.91
N LEU A 97 9.96 -9.45 -6.89
CA LEU A 97 10.66 -8.76 -7.98
C LEU A 97 11.86 -8.01 -7.43
N THR A 98 12.89 -7.84 -8.25
CA THR A 98 14.02 -6.96 -7.98
C THR A 98 13.84 -5.61 -8.67
N VAL A 99 14.62 -4.61 -8.27
CA VAL A 99 14.64 -3.30 -8.96
C VAL A 99 15.09 -3.45 -10.42
N ASN A 100 15.98 -4.40 -10.71
CA ASN A 100 16.45 -4.67 -12.07
C ASN A 100 15.33 -5.23 -12.96
N ASP A 101 14.43 -6.06 -12.41
CA ASP A 101 13.27 -6.57 -13.16
C ASP A 101 12.34 -5.42 -13.59
N LEU A 102 12.20 -4.41 -12.72
CA LEU A 102 11.41 -3.21 -13.00
C LEU A 102 12.09 -2.29 -14.03
N ASP A 103 13.41 -2.12 -13.94
CA ASP A 103 14.19 -1.23 -14.84
C ASP A 103 14.30 -1.81 -16.24
N THR A 104 14.64 -3.09 -16.35
CA THR A 104 14.81 -3.76 -17.64
C THR A 104 13.50 -3.97 -18.37
N LYS A 105 12.35 -3.81 -17.67
CA LYS A 105 11.00 -4.00 -18.19
C LYS A 105 10.96 -5.20 -19.13
N SER A 106 11.40 -6.36 -18.62
CA SER A 106 11.55 -7.57 -19.44
C SER A 106 10.37 -7.71 -20.40
N GLU A 107 10.62 -8.10 -21.64
CA GLU A 107 9.59 -8.17 -22.68
C GLU A 107 8.33 -8.90 -22.15
N HIS A 108 8.57 -9.93 -21.34
CA HIS A 108 7.54 -10.66 -20.62
C HIS A 108 6.73 -9.80 -19.64
N LEU A 109 7.36 -9.05 -18.73
CA LEU A 109 6.66 -8.16 -17.80
C LEU A 109 5.85 -7.11 -18.57
N SER A 110 6.44 -6.49 -19.59
CA SER A 110 5.75 -5.51 -20.43
C SER A 110 4.51 -6.10 -21.11
N LYS A 111 4.61 -7.33 -21.62
CA LYS A 111 3.50 -8.06 -22.23
C LYS A 111 2.38 -8.36 -21.22
N ILE A 112 2.73 -8.86 -20.03
CA ILE A 112 1.76 -9.13 -18.95
C ILE A 112 1.04 -7.86 -18.55
N MET A 113 1.77 -6.76 -18.31
CA MET A 113 1.18 -5.49 -17.90
C MET A 113 0.25 -4.91 -18.98
N GLY A 114 0.57 -5.13 -20.26
CA GLY A 114 -0.30 -4.76 -21.39
C GLY A 114 -1.60 -5.56 -21.45
N VAL A 115 -1.56 -6.87 -21.20
CA VAL A 115 -2.75 -7.73 -21.12
C VAL A 115 -3.61 -7.31 -19.93
N TYR A 116 -3.00 -7.17 -18.75
CA TYR A 116 -3.67 -6.72 -17.54
C TYR A 116 -4.36 -5.36 -17.72
N GLN A 117 -3.73 -4.42 -18.44
CA GLN A 117 -4.35 -3.13 -18.74
C GLN A 117 -5.65 -3.27 -19.56
N LYS A 118 -5.65 -4.14 -20.57
CA LYS A 118 -6.84 -4.37 -21.42
C LYS A 118 -7.96 -5.00 -20.62
N GLU A 119 -7.66 -6.04 -19.85
CA GLU A 119 -8.65 -6.71 -18.99
C GLU A 119 -9.26 -5.73 -17.98
N ARG A 120 -8.42 -4.87 -17.40
CA ARG A 120 -8.84 -3.83 -16.47
C ARG A 120 -9.77 -2.80 -17.14
N GLU A 121 -9.45 -2.33 -18.34
CA GLU A 121 -10.31 -1.41 -19.10
C GLU A 121 -11.66 -2.05 -19.48
N THR A 122 -11.66 -3.33 -19.88
CA THR A 122 -12.90 -4.08 -20.15
C THR A 122 -13.77 -4.19 -18.90
N TYR A 123 -13.19 -4.62 -17.78
CA TYR A 123 -13.92 -4.75 -16.50
C TYR A 123 -14.53 -3.42 -16.04
N ILE A 124 -13.79 -2.31 -16.15
CA ILE A 124 -14.30 -0.99 -15.79
C ILE A 124 -15.41 -0.54 -16.75
N SER A 125 -15.29 -0.85 -18.04
CA SER A 125 -16.32 -0.54 -19.03
C SER A 125 -17.64 -1.24 -18.72
N GLU A 126 -17.60 -2.52 -18.37
CA GLU A 126 -18.77 -3.30 -17.93
C GLU A 126 -19.40 -2.72 -16.65
N ASN A 127 -18.57 -2.41 -15.65
CA ASN A 127 -19.03 -1.78 -14.41
C ASN A 127 -19.65 -0.40 -14.65
N LEU A 128 -19.08 0.39 -15.56
CA LEU A 128 -19.65 1.69 -15.94
C LEU A 128 -21.02 1.49 -16.58
N ILE A 129 -21.19 0.55 -17.52
CA ILE A 129 -22.50 0.26 -18.12
C ILE A 129 -23.52 -0.07 -17.03
N SER A 130 -23.19 -0.98 -16.11
CA SER A 130 -24.06 -1.35 -14.98
C SER A 130 -24.46 -0.14 -14.13
N ARG A 131 -23.54 0.81 -13.88
CA ARG A 131 -23.81 2.02 -13.09
C ARG A 131 -24.63 3.07 -13.84
N LEU A 132 -24.54 3.11 -15.16
CA LEU A 132 -25.30 4.04 -15.98
C LEU A 132 -26.72 3.54 -16.27
N GLN A 133 -26.94 2.22 -16.25
CA GLN A 133 -28.19 1.58 -16.63
C GLN A 133 -29.42 2.10 -15.86
N PRO A 134 -29.39 2.25 -14.51
CA PRO A 134 -30.53 2.79 -13.77
C PRO A 134 -30.96 4.19 -14.21
N TYR A 135 -30.03 5.06 -14.61
CA TYR A 135 -30.36 6.38 -15.16
C TYR A 135 -31.02 6.25 -16.54
N ILE A 136 -30.48 5.39 -17.40
CA ILE A 136 -30.97 5.16 -18.77
C ILE A 136 -32.42 4.64 -18.75
N ASP A 137 -32.73 3.81 -17.75
CA ASP A 137 -34.05 3.24 -17.50
C ASP A 137 -34.98 4.20 -16.73
N SER A 138 -34.52 5.42 -16.45
CA SER A 138 -35.29 6.47 -15.76
C SER A 138 -35.76 6.05 -14.36
N ILE A 139 -34.98 5.23 -13.67
CA ILE A 139 -35.25 4.82 -12.28
C ILE A 139 -35.14 6.06 -11.38
N ARG A 140 -36.17 6.31 -10.57
CA ARG A 140 -36.13 7.38 -9.56
C ARG A 140 -35.04 7.08 -8.53
N ASN A 141 -34.35 8.11 -8.06
CA ASN A 141 -33.28 7.98 -7.05
C ASN A 141 -32.15 7.00 -7.48
N TRP A 142 -31.90 6.87 -8.78
CA TRP A 142 -30.86 6.00 -9.37
C TRP A 142 -29.46 6.21 -8.77
N ASP A 143 -29.18 7.40 -8.24
CA ASP A 143 -27.88 7.80 -7.72
C ASP A 143 -27.67 7.49 -6.24
N VAL A 144 -28.70 7.09 -5.49
CA VAL A 144 -28.61 6.80 -4.05
C VAL A 144 -27.62 5.66 -3.79
N GLN A 145 -27.82 4.51 -4.44
CA GLN A 145 -26.94 3.35 -4.27
C GLN A 145 -25.49 3.65 -4.67
N ILE A 146 -25.29 4.48 -5.69
CA ILE A 146 -23.94 4.86 -6.15
C ILE A 146 -23.27 5.77 -5.12
N LYS A 147 -24.01 6.72 -4.54
CA LYS A 147 -23.48 7.57 -3.48
C LYS A 147 -23.09 6.76 -2.27
N ASP A 148 -23.95 5.85 -1.82
CA ASP A 148 -23.70 5.00 -0.65
C ASP A 148 -22.44 4.16 -0.85
N GLN A 149 -22.34 3.48 -2.00
CA GLN A 149 -21.15 2.72 -2.38
C GLN A 149 -19.88 3.58 -2.37
N ILE A 150 -19.91 4.78 -2.97
CA ILE A 150 -18.73 5.64 -2.97
C ILE A 150 -18.41 6.11 -1.54
N TYR A 151 -19.40 6.45 -0.72
CA TYR A 151 -19.19 6.84 0.67
C TYR A 151 -18.55 5.74 1.51
N GLU A 152 -18.87 4.46 1.27
CA GLU A 152 -18.20 3.31 1.89
C GLU A 152 -16.71 3.21 1.52
N LEU A 153 -16.36 3.62 0.30
CA LEU A 153 -14.96 3.66 -0.15
C LEU A 153 -14.19 4.84 0.44
N MET A 154 -14.85 5.91 0.88
CA MET A 154 -14.20 7.09 1.44
C MET A 154 -13.57 6.85 2.83
N GLY A 155 -12.67 7.75 3.21
CA GLY A 155 -12.00 7.78 4.51
C GLY A 155 -10.64 7.08 4.56
N SER A 156 -10.19 6.47 3.46
CA SER A 156 -8.82 5.97 3.29
C SER A 156 -7.93 7.02 2.62
N PRO A 157 -6.60 6.95 2.78
CA PRO A 157 -5.67 7.82 2.06
C PRO A 157 -5.96 7.95 0.57
N PHE A 158 -5.85 9.17 0.04
CA PHE A 158 -6.02 9.53 -1.37
C PHE A 158 -7.43 9.35 -1.95
N ASP A 159 -8.43 9.00 -1.16
CA ASP A 159 -9.83 8.85 -1.60
C ASP A 159 -10.35 10.07 -2.39
N ILE A 160 -10.14 11.28 -1.88
CA ILE A 160 -10.56 12.53 -2.52
C ILE A 160 -9.83 12.75 -3.84
N ALA A 161 -8.54 12.39 -3.90
CA ALA A 161 -7.76 12.56 -5.13
C ALA A 161 -8.23 11.60 -6.22
N ILE A 162 -8.47 10.33 -5.87
CA ILE A 162 -8.98 9.30 -6.78
C ILE A 162 -10.37 9.68 -7.29
N ILE A 163 -11.28 10.07 -6.39
CA ILE A 163 -12.64 10.47 -6.76
C ILE A 163 -12.66 11.74 -7.61
N ASP A 164 -11.79 12.72 -7.35
CA ASP A 164 -11.65 13.91 -8.22
C ASP A 164 -11.13 13.54 -9.61
N SER A 165 -10.15 12.64 -9.70
CA SER A 165 -9.65 12.10 -10.98
C SER A 165 -10.76 11.39 -11.76
N ILE A 166 -11.51 10.47 -11.14
CA ILE A 166 -12.64 9.77 -11.78
C ILE A 166 -13.70 10.79 -12.25
N GLY A 167 -14.17 11.64 -11.33
CA GLY A 167 -15.24 12.59 -11.64
C GLY A 167 -14.86 13.59 -12.73
N TRP A 168 -13.61 14.08 -12.72
CA TRP A 168 -13.11 14.95 -13.78
C TRP A 168 -13.08 14.21 -15.12
N THR A 169 -12.52 12.99 -15.17
CA THR A 169 -12.39 12.23 -16.42
C THR A 169 -13.75 11.92 -17.04
N LEU A 170 -14.68 11.37 -16.27
CA LEU A 170 -16.02 11.04 -16.75
C LEU A 170 -16.76 12.28 -17.27
N GLN A 171 -16.60 13.43 -16.59
CA GLN A 171 -17.20 14.69 -17.03
C GLN A 171 -16.69 15.09 -18.42
N TYR A 172 -15.37 15.08 -18.62
CA TYR A 172 -14.80 15.59 -19.85
C TYR A 172 -14.88 14.62 -21.02
N VAL A 173 -14.88 13.30 -20.76
CA VAL A 173 -15.22 12.29 -21.77
C VAL A 173 -16.67 12.46 -22.21
N SER A 174 -17.63 12.58 -21.28
CA SER A 174 -19.02 12.85 -21.68
C SER A 174 -19.12 14.13 -22.54
N MET A 175 -18.50 15.23 -22.10
CA MET A 175 -18.55 16.50 -22.82
C MET A 175 -17.84 16.48 -24.19
N SER A 176 -16.86 15.61 -24.42
CA SER A 176 -16.19 15.48 -25.73
C SER A 176 -17.06 14.79 -26.79
N HIS A 177 -18.16 14.14 -26.37
CA HIS A 177 -19.15 13.54 -27.29
C HIS A 177 -20.45 14.36 -27.40
N MET A 178 -20.52 15.54 -26.74
CA MET A 178 -21.67 16.45 -26.85
C MET A 178 -21.53 17.41 -28.05
N LYS A 179 -22.60 18.17 -28.37
CA LYS A 179 -22.67 19.11 -29.52
C LYS A 179 -21.52 20.13 -29.62
N ASN A 180 -20.88 20.51 -28.50
CA ASN A 180 -19.80 21.52 -28.47
C ASN A 180 -18.51 20.95 -27.84
N PRO A 181 -17.83 19.99 -28.50
CA PRO A 181 -16.82 19.16 -27.84
C PRO A 181 -15.43 19.78 -27.80
N LYS A 182 -15.13 20.78 -28.65
CA LYS A 182 -13.77 21.35 -28.86
C LYS A 182 -13.04 21.68 -27.55
N LYS A 183 -13.72 22.35 -26.62
CA LYS A 183 -13.13 22.74 -25.32
C LYS A 183 -12.88 21.53 -24.41
N ALA A 184 -13.74 20.51 -24.46
CA ALA A 184 -13.60 19.30 -23.67
C ALA A 184 -12.46 18.43 -24.20
N ILE A 185 -12.41 18.22 -25.52
CA ILE A 185 -11.32 17.50 -26.22
C ILE A 185 -9.97 18.14 -25.88
N LYS A 186 -9.82 19.46 -26.08
CA LYS A 186 -8.57 20.17 -25.76
C LYS A 186 -8.14 19.97 -24.30
N LYS A 187 -9.09 19.94 -23.36
CA LYS A 187 -8.80 19.70 -21.94
C LYS A 187 -8.37 18.26 -21.67
N LEU A 188 -9.02 17.26 -22.28
CA LEU A 188 -8.62 15.86 -22.18
C LEU A 188 -7.22 15.64 -22.75
N GLU A 189 -6.93 16.19 -23.93
CA GLU A 189 -5.62 16.10 -24.57
C GLU A 189 -4.52 16.75 -23.73
N THR A 190 -4.78 17.98 -23.25
CA THR A 190 -3.83 18.70 -22.39
C THR A 190 -3.52 17.91 -21.12
N ARG A 191 -4.55 17.34 -20.46
CA ARG A 191 -4.35 16.53 -19.26
C ARG A 191 -3.66 15.20 -19.56
N SER A 192 -4.03 14.54 -20.65
CA SER A 192 -3.39 13.29 -21.09
C SER A 192 -1.91 13.49 -21.37
N LYS A 193 -1.54 14.58 -22.07
CA LYS A 193 -0.13 14.94 -22.33
C LYS A 193 0.63 15.17 -21.02
N LYS A 194 0.07 15.99 -20.12
CA LYS A 194 0.66 16.25 -18.81
C LYS A 194 0.84 14.98 -17.98
N ASN A 195 -0.13 14.07 -18.01
CA ASN A 195 -0.06 12.80 -17.29
C ASN A 195 1.07 11.93 -17.84
N LYS A 196 1.25 11.85 -19.17
CA LYS A 196 2.37 11.11 -19.79
C LYS A 196 3.73 11.67 -19.35
N GLU A 197 3.89 13.00 -19.39
CA GLU A 197 5.10 13.68 -18.94
C GLU A 197 5.36 13.44 -17.44
N THR A 198 4.29 13.53 -16.63
CA THR A 198 4.35 13.25 -15.18
C THR A 198 4.78 11.81 -14.92
N VAL A 199 4.16 10.83 -15.57
CA VAL A 199 4.52 9.41 -15.39
C VAL A 199 5.97 9.16 -15.77
N ALA A 200 6.44 9.69 -16.91
CA ALA A 200 7.83 9.52 -17.33
C ALA A 200 8.82 10.11 -16.31
N TYR A 201 8.57 11.33 -15.85
CA TYR A 201 9.42 12.02 -14.87
C TYR A 201 9.41 11.32 -13.50
N GLU A 202 8.21 11.09 -12.94
CA GLU A 202 8.06 10.54 -11.60
C GLU A 202 8.53 9.09 -11.54
N ASN A 203 8.34 8.31 -12.61
CA ASN A 203 8.87 6.94 -12.68
C ASN A 203 10.40 6.94 -12.69
N ASN A 204 11.04 7.83 -13.44
CA ASN A 204 12.51 7.94 -13.41
C ASN A 204 13.01 8.28 -12.00
N LYS A 205 12.38 9.26 -11.33
CA LYS A 205 12.72 9.65 -9.97
C LYS A 205 12.51 8.52 -8.95
N LEU A 206 11.38 7.81 -9.05
CA LEU A 206 11.09 6.65 -8.23
C LEU A 206 12.14 5.56 -8.43
N MET A 207 12.44 5.17 -9.67
CA MET A 207 13.44 4.13 -9.95
C MET A 207 14.83 4.49 -9.43
N ASN A 208 15.24 5.76 -9.49
CA ASN A 208 16.50 6.20 -8.90
C ASN A 208 16.52 5.99 -7.37
N ILE A 209 15.44 6.36 -6.67
CA ILE A 209 15.32 6.12 -5.23
C ILE A 209 15.30 4.62 -4.91
N LEU A 210 14.57 3.83 -5.70
CA LEU A 210 14.51 2.38 -5.51
C LEU A 210 15.88 1.73 -5.67
N ARG A 211 16.67 2.13 -6.67
CA ARG A 211 18.06 1.67 -6.82
C ARG A 211 18.95 2.05 -5.63
N GLU A 212 18.76 3.25 -5.10
CA GLU A 212 19.59 3.77 -4.01
C GLU A 212 19.27 3.12 -2.66
N TYR A 213 18.00 2.89 -2.34
CA TYR A 213 17.54 2.49 -1.00
C TYR A 213 16.83 1.14 -0.92
N PHE A 214 16.58 0.47 -2.04
CA PHE A 214 15.85 -0.79 -2.13
C PHE A 214 16.45 -1.72 -3.20
N GLY A 215 17.73 -1.54 -3.55
CA GLY A 215 18.39 -2.25 -4.64
C GLY A 215 18.70 -3.72 -4.34
N ASN A 216 18.80 -4.09 -3.06
CA ASN A 216 19.02 -5.45 -2.59
C ASN A 216 18.04 -5.83 -1.45
N ASN A 217 18.06 -7.11 -1.05
CA ASN A 217 17.14 -7.65 -0.05
C ASN A 217 17.36 -7.04 1.34
N GLU A 218 18.62 -6.77 1.70
CA GLU A 218 19.00 -6.16 2.99
C GLU A 218 18.42 -4.74 3.11
N GLN A 219 18.46 -3.98 2.02
CA GLN A 219 17.86 -2.65 1.94
C GLN A 219 16.32 -2.71 2.01
N ILE A 220 15.69 -3.69 1.36
CA ILE A 220 14.23 -3.91 1.42
C ILE A 220 13.77 -4.30 2.84
N ASN A 221 14.62 -4.94 3.65
CA ASN A 221 14.33 -5.22 5.06
C ASN A 221 14.11 -3.95 5.89
N SER A 222 14.43 -2.75 5.39
CA SER A 222 14.11 -1.49 6.09
C SER A 222 12.60 -1.21 6.19
N ILE A 223 11.80 -1.84 5.33
CA ILE A 223 10.34 -1.66 5.25
C ILE A 223 9.59 -2.98 5.20
N THR A 224 10.29 -4.11 5.37
CA THR A 224 9.70 -5.45 5.33
C THR A 224 10.27 -6.33 6.43
N TYR A 225 9.49 -7.31 6.86
CA TYR A 225 9.90 -8.30 7.86
C TYR A 225 9.13 -9.61 7.61
N ASN A 226 9.59 -10.73 8.14
CA ASN A 226 8.83 -11.99 8.13
C ASN A 226 8.61 -12.49 9.58
N MET A 227 7.85 -13.57 9.77
CA MET A 227 7.58 -14.08 11.12
C MET A 227 8.70 -14.96 11.69
N GLU A 228 9.67 -15.39 10.87
CA GLU A 228 10.85 -16.14 11.33
C GLU A 228 11.95 -15.22 11.85
N TYR A 229 12.15 -14.07 11.22
CA TYR A 229 13.14 -13.07 11.58
C TYR A 229 12.40 -11.85 12.14
N ASN A 230 12.18 -11.84 13.45
CA ASN A 230 11.41 -10.83 14.21
C ASN A 230 12.00 -9.40 14.16
N THR A 231 13.06 -9.13 13.40
CA THR A 231 13.75 -7.85 13.40
C THR A 231 14.05 -7.37 11.98
N LEU A 232 13.89 -6.05 11.77
CA LEU A 232 14.51 -5.36 10.65
C LEU A 232 16.02 -5.57 10.80
N SER A 233 16.63 -6.40 9.96
CA SER A 233 18.04 -6.77 10.12
C SER A 233 18.95 -5.55 9.89
N GLU A 234 19.61 -5.06 10.94
CA GLU A 234 20.84 -4.26 10.81
C GLU A 234 21.98 -5.19 10.36
N ASN A 235 21.97 -5.63 9.11
CA ASN A 235 23.19 -6.18 8.52
C ASN A 235 24.10 -5.00 8.19
N ASN A 236 24.98 -4.68 9.13
CA ASN A 236 26.07 -3.70 9.02
C ASN A 236 27.25 -4.25 8.20
N GLU A 237 27.00 -5.12 7.22
CA GLU A 237 28.03 -5.54 6.29
C GLU A 237 27.79 -4.91 4.92
N ASN A 238 28.73 -4.03 4.58
CA ASN A 238 28.93 -3.33 3.31
C ASN A 238 28.19 -1.99 3.18
N GLY A 239 28.93 -0.95 2.75
CA GLY A 239 28.56 0.47 2.75
C GLY A 239 27.39 0.89 1.84
N TYR A 240 26.26 0.21 1.94
CA TYR A 240 25.01 0.52 1.26
C TYR A 240 24.18 1.56 2.04
N ARG A 241 23.41 2.39 1.33
CA ARG A 241 22.50 3.36 1.96
C ARG A 241 21.24 2.64 2.45
N ASN A 242 21.10 2.48 3.76
CA ASN A 242 19.89 1.95 4.38
C ASN A 242 19.02 3.10 4.93
N ILE A 243 17.71 3.01 4.75
CA ILE A 243 16.76 4.02 5.26
C ILE A 243 16.80 4.10 6.80
N LEU A 244 17.06 2.98 7.47
CA LEU A 244 17.18 2.94 8.94
C LEU A 244 18.35 3.80 9.44
N ASN A 245 19.39 3.99 8.63
CA ASN A 245 20.57 4.80 8.96
C ASN A 245 20.32 6.31 8.78
N LEU A 246 19.20 6.71 8.18
CA LEU A 246 18.85 8.10 7.99
C LEU A 246 18.21 8.68 9.26
N ASN A 247 18.49 9.94 9.57
CA ASN A 247 17.73 10.62 10.63
C ASN A 247 16.25 10.79 10.25
N HIS A 248 15.41 10.96 11.27
CA HIS A 248 13.95 11.08 11.13
C HIS A 248 13.50 12.07 10.05
N LYS A 249 14.14 13.25 9.98
CA LYS A 249 13.80 14.30 9.01
C LYS A 249 14.09 13.84 7.57
N LYS A 250 15.21 13.14 7.35
CA LYS A 250 15.58 12.58 6.05
C LYS A 250 14.67 11.42 5.67
N GLN A 251 14.37 10.50 6.59
CA GLN A 251 13.41 9.41 6.38
C GLN A 251 12.04 9.93 5.94
N LYS A 252 11.47 10.87 6.72
CA LYS A 252 10.18 11.49 6.40
C LYS A 252 10.17 12.12 5.01
N LYS A 253 11.22 12.86 4.65
CA LYS A 253 11.33 13.49 3.34
C LYS A 253 11.40 12.44 2.21
N LEU A 254 12.23 11.42 2.38
CA LEU A 254 12.38 10.33 1.42
C LEU A 254 11.06 9.60 1.18
N PHE A 255 10.34 9.24 2.25
CA PHE A 255 9.03 8.61 2.12
C PHE A 255 7.99 9.55 1.51
N GLU A 256 8.01 10.85 1.83
CA GLU A 256 7.10 11.82 1.18
C GLU A 256 7.31 11.87 -0.34
N GLU A 257 8.57 11.80 -0.79
CA GLU A 257 8.92 11.73 -2.22
C GLU A 257 8.43 10.42 -2.86
N ILE A 258 8.77 9.26 -2.27
CA ILE A 258 8.33 7.93 -2.76
C ILE A 258 6.81 7.87 -2.87
N ILE A 259 6.10 8.25 -1.81
CA ILE A 259 4.63 8.25 -1.77
C ILE A 259 4.06 9.18 -2.85
N SER A 260 4.62 10.38 -2.99
CA SER A 260 4.18 11.34 -3.99
C SER A 260 4.34 10.79 -5.41
N TYR A 261 5.45 10.12 -5.69
CA TYR A 261 5.69 9.51 -7.01
C TYR A 261 4.72 8.38 -7.30
N ILE A 262 4.56 7.42 -6.37
CA ILE A 262 3.63 6.29 -6.51
C ILE A 262 2.20 6.79 -6.76
N VAL A 263 1.75 7.78 -5.99
CA VAL A 263 0.39 8.32 -6.09
C VAL A 263 0.20 9.12 -7.38
N ASN A 264 1.19 9.90 -7.82
CA ASN A 264 1.09 10.64 -9.09
C ASN A 264 1.02 9.70 -10.30
N ILE A 265 1.82 8.63 -10.30
CA ILE A 265 1.77 7.58 -11.31
C ILE A 265 0.41 6.89 -11.26
N SER A 266 -0.06 6.52 -10.07
CA SER A 266 -1.37 5.87 -9.88
C SER A 266 -2.53 6.72 -10.37
N LEU A 267 -2.57 8.02 -10.02
CA LEU A 267 -3.65 8.92 -10.47
C LEU A 267 -3.63 9.11 -11.99
N SER A 268 -2.44 9.16 -12.60
CA SER A 268 -2.30 9.26 -14.06
C SER A 268 -2.80 7.99 -14.77
N ASP A 269 -2.46 6.82 -14.22
CA ASP A 269 -2.93 5.51 -14.67
C ASP A 269 -4.46 5.37 -14.53
N ILE A 270 -5.01 5.74 -13.37
CA ILE A 270 -6.46 5.76 -13.11
C ILE A 270 -7.17 6.65 -14.13
N GLU A 271 -6.69 7.87 -14.35
CA GLU A 271 -7.31 8.79 -15.30
C GLU A 271 -7.30 8.25 -16.72
N ASN A 272 -6.19 7.66 -17.16
CA ASN A 272 -6.09 7.07 -18.49
C ASN A 272 -7.02 5.87 -18.65
N THR A 273 -7.05 4.99 -17.66
CA THR A 273 -7.89 3.78 -17.66
C THR A 273 -9.37 4.13 -17.67
N VAL A 274 -9.80 5.04 -16.79
CA VAL A 274 -11.20 5.50 -16.72
C VAL A 274 -11.58 6.21 -18.02
N LYS A 275 -10.66 6.98 -18.62
CA LYS A 275 -10.88 7.65 -19.90
C LYS A 275 -11.14 6.62 -21.00
N ASN A 276 -10.22 5.68 -21.21
CA ASN A 276 -10.32 4.65 -22.23
C ASN A 276 -11.59 3.80 -22.05
N SER A 277 -11.89 3.42 -20.81
CA SER A 277 -13.09 2.65 -20.48
C SER A 277 -14.37 3.43 -20.82
N ALA A 278 -14.44 4.70 -20.41
CA ALA A 278 -15.58 5.56 -20.70
C ALA A 278 -15.72 5.91 -22.18
N GLU A 279 -14.62 6.05 -22.92
CA GLU A 279 -14.65 6.23 -24.39
C GLU A 279 -15.18 4.97 -25.07
N SER A 280 -14.72 3.78 -24.65
CA SER A 280 -15.11 2.51 -25.26
C SER A 280 -16.62 2.29 -25.25
N ILE A 281 -17.32 2.64 -24.15
CA ILE A 281 -18.77 2.46 -24.02
C ILE A 281 -19.57 3.45 -24.88
N LEU A 282 -18.93 4.52 -25.37
CA LEU A 282 -19.52 5.52 -26.25
C LEU A 282 -19.19 5.28 -27.73
N THR A 283 -18.19 4.45 -28.03
CA THR A 283 -17.75 4.14 -29.40
C THR A 283 -18.04 2.70 -29.83
N VAL A 284 -18.87 1.96 -29.08
CA VAL A 284 -19.28 0.59 -29.42
C VAL A 284 -19.98 0.55 -30.77
N GLU A 285 -19.61 -0.39 -31.63
CA GLU A 285 -20.26 -0.62 -32.92
C GLU A 285 -21.75 -1.01 -32.75
N GLY A 286 -22.60 -0.56 -33.67
CA GLY A 286 -24.04 -0.86 -33.64
C GLY A 286 -24.87 -0.03 -32.66
N LEU A 287 -24.28 1.00 -32.06
CA LEU A 287 -24.98 1.87 -31.12
C LEU A 287 -25.77 2.98 -31.84
N ASP A 288 -27.10 2.92 -31.77
CA ASP A 288 -27.96 3.94 -32.36
C ASP A 288 -27.84 5.31 -31.66
N GLU A 289 -28.17 6.39 -32.38
CA GLU A 289 -28.00 7.77 -31.90
C GLU A 289 -28.75 8.05 -30.59
N LYS A 290 -29.93 7.44 -30.40
CA LYS A 290 -30.75 7.62 -29.19
C LYS A 290 -30.08 6.96 -27.98
N LYS A 291 -29.59 5.73 -28.13
CA LYS A 291 -28.82 5.03 -27.08
C LYS A 291 -27.53 5.79 -26.77
N LEU A 292 -26.84 6.32 -27.79
CA LEU A 292 -25.61 7.09 -27.61
C LEU A 292 -25.87 8.34 -26.77
N SER A 293 -26.90 9.10 -27.14
CA SER A 293 -27.31 10.30 -26.42
C SER A 293 -27.60 10.02 -24.95
N LYS A 294 -28.36 8.95 -24.66
CA LYS A 294 -28.65 8.51 -23.28
C LYS A 294 -27.39 8.14 -22.50
N ARG A 295 -26.43 7.42 -23.11
CA ARG A 295 -25.16 7.05 -22.46
C ARG A 295 -24.27 8.25 -22.17
N ILE A 296 -24.18 9.19 -23.11
CA ILE A 296 -23.43 10.44 -22.92
C ILE A 296 -24.02 11.23 -21.74
N GLU A 297 -25.35 11.34 -21.69
CA GLU A 297 -26.05 12.05 -20.63
C GLU A 297 -25.90 11.35 -19.27
N SER A 298 -26.08 10.03 -19.20
CA SER A 298 -25.91 9.27 -17.97
C SER A 298 -24.50 9.40 -17.41
N LEU A 299 -23.47 9.35 -18.28
CA LEU A 299 -22.07 9.55 -17.90
C LEU A 299 -21.84 10.94 -17.30
N ARG A 300 -22.44 11.97 -17.90
CA ARG A 300 -22.41 13.35 -17.39
C ARG A 300 -23.03 13.45 -16.00
N MET A 301 -24.16 12.76 -15.81
CA MET A 301 -24.90 12.78 -14.55
C MET A 301 -24.15 12.05 -13.45
N LEU A 302 -23.53 10.91 -13.74
CA LEU A 302 -22.63 10.23 -12.80
C LEU A 302 -21.46 11.14 -12.39
N ALA A 303 -20.82 11.81 -13.35
CA ALA A 303 -19.75 12.76 -13.06
C ALA A 303 -20.24 13.93 -12.19
N ASN A 304 -21.46 14.42 -12.41
CA ASN A 304 -22.08 15.45 -11.59
C ASN A 304 -22.37 14.95 -10.16
N VAL A 305 -22.86 13.71 -9.99
CA VAL A 305 -23.05 13.07 -8.68
C VAL A 305 -21.74 13.12 -7.89
N ILE A 306 -20.66 12.64 -8.51
CA ILE A 306 -19.32 12.63 -7.91
C ILE A 306 -18.86 14.05 -7.55
N ARG A 307 -18.85 14.96 -8.51
CA ARG A 307 -18.21 16.27 -8.34
C ARG A 307 -19.00 17.21 -7.44
N LYS A 308 -20.33 17.20 -7.52
CA LYS A 308 -21.20 18.10 -6.76
C LYS A 308 -21.51 17.56 -5.37
N TYR A 309 -21.90 16.29 -5.25
CA TYR A 309 -22.47 15.76 -4.01
C TYR A 309 -21.45 15.00 -3.15
N ILE A 310 -20.49 14.32 -3.77
CA ILE A 310 -19.47 13.54 -3.07
C ILE A 310 -18.28 14.42 -2.70
N LEU A 311 -17.66 15.09 -3.69
CA LEU A 311 -16.51 15.96 -3.43
C LEU A 311 -16.87 17.26 -2.72
N ARG A 312 -18.07 17.81 -2.96
CA ARG A 312 -18.54 19.07 -2.34
C ARG A 312 -17.49 20.20 -2.39
N GLY A 313 -16.81 20.34 -3.54
CA GLY A 313 -15.77 21.36 -3.76
C GLY A 313 -14.37 21.03 -3.19
N LYS A 314 -14.18 19.88 -2.54
CA LYS A 314 -12.84 19.40 -2.16
C LYS A 314 -11.97 19.21 -3.40
N LYS A 315 -10.74 19.72 -3.35
CA LYS A 315 -9.77 19.67 -4.46
C LYS A 315 -8.78 18.52 -4.26
N GLY A 316 -8.72 17.56 -5.19
CA GLY A 316 -7.88 16.37 -5.07
C GLY A 316 -6.42 16.66 -4.74
N LYS A 317 -5.80 17.63 -5.43
CA LYS A 317 -4.39 18.02 -5.21
C LYS A 317 -4.06 18.43 -3.76
N LYS A 318 -4.98 19.13 -3.08
CA LYS A 318 -4.76 19.58 -1.69
C LYS A 318 -4.74 18.39 -0.73
N TYR A 319 -5.72 17.49 -0.86
CA TYR A 319 -5.86 16.33 0.00
C TYR A 319 -4.75 15.31 -0.25
N LYS A 320 -4.40 15.07 -1.52
CA LYS A 320 -3.24 14.24 -1.90
C LYS A 320 -1.96 14.63 -1.14
N ASN A 321 -1.60 15.91 -1.17
CA ASN A 321 -0.39 16.38 -0.50
C ASN A 321 -0.49 16.30 1.03
N LYS A 322 -1.69 16.46 1.60
CA LYS A 322 -1.93 16.29 3.03
C LYS A 322 -1.73 14.83 3.44
N ASP A 323 -2.30 13.90 2.68
CA ASP A 323 -2.24 12.47 2.96
C ASP A 323 -0.80 11.96 2.84
N ALA A 324 -0.06 12.36 1.79
CA ALA A 324 1.34 11.98 1.61
C ALA A 324 2.22 12.41 2.79
N LYS A 325 2.05 13.64 3.29
CA LYS A 325 2.76 14.16 4.47
C LYS A 325 2.40 13.43 5.75
N SER A 326 1.13 13.05 5.91
CA SER A 326 0.68 12.29 7.06
C SER A 326 1.29 10.90 7.06
N LEU A 327 1.21 10.20 5.92
CA LEU A 327 1.76 8.86 5.73
C LEU A 327 3.27 8.83 5.97
N SER A 328 4.03 9.74 5.36
CA SER A 328 5.48 9.77 5.50
C SER A 328 5.93 10.08 6.94
N GLY A 329 5.20 10.95 7.64
CA GLY A 329 5.44 11.22 9.06
C GLY A 329 5.20 9.99 9.94
N ASN A 330 4.12 9.27 9.69
CA ASN A 330 3.79 8.06 10.44
C ASN A 330 4.80 6.94 10.19
N ILE A 331 5.22 6.70 8.94
CA ILE A 331 6.26 5.70 8.62
C ILE A 331 7.57 6.03 9.33
N ALA A 332 8.04 7.28 9.26
CA ALA A 332 9.28 7.67 9.91
C ALA A 332 9.20 7.55 11.46
N ASN A 333 8.03 7.82 12.05
CA ASN A 333 7.83 7.60 13.48
C ASN A 333 7.85 6.11 13.83
N GLU A 334 7.13 5.28 13.07
CA GLU A 334 7.04 3.83 13.27
C GLU A 334 8.41 3.15 13.17
N ILE A 335 9.22 3.51 12.17
CA ILE A 335 10.61 3.01 12.02
C ILE A 335 11.47 3.38 13.23
N ASN A 336 11.41 4.63 13.68
CA ASN A 336 12.20 5.08 14.83
C ASN A 336 11.82 4.38 16.13
N LEU A 337 10.54 4.07 16.32
CA LEU A 337 10.08 3.31 17.49
C LEU A 337 10.67 1.91 17.50
N ILE A 338 10.65 1.22 16.35
CA ILE A 338 11.26 -0.11 16.21
C ILE A 338 12.76 -0.05 16.51
N ASN A 339 13.47 0.94 15.96
CA ASN A 339 14.90 1.09 16.23
C ASN A 339 15.20 1.31 17.72
N LYS A 340 14.36 2.09 18.42
CA LYS A 340 14.49 2.32 19.86
C LYS A 340 14.24 1.04 20.67
N GLU A 341 13.22 0.26 20.31
CA GLU A 341 12.94 -1.02 20.98
C GLU A 341 14.08 -2.03 20.75
N LEU A 342 14.64 -2.10 19.55
CA LEU A 342 15.80 -2.92 19.24
C LEU A 342 17.05 -2.50 20.03
N GLN A 343 17.28 -1.20 20.18
CA GLN A 343 18.38 -0.68 21.00
C GLN A 343 18.20 -1.04 22.48
N ASN A 344 17.02 -0.82 23.05
CA ASN A 344 16.73 -1.19 24.44
C ASN A 344 16.93 -2.71 24.67
N LEU A 345 16.51 -3.55 23.73
CA LEU A 345 16.73 -5.01 23.82
C LEU A 345 18.20 -5.40 23.78
N LYS A 346 19.01 -4.72 22.94
CA LYS A 346 20.47 -4.91 22.88
C LYS A 346 21.12 -4.44 24.18
N GLU A 347 20.74 -3.28 24.71
CA GLU A 347 21.26 -2.76 25.97
C GLU A 347 20.90 -3.67 27.15
N HIS A 348 19.67 -4.22 27.20
CA HIS A 348 19.25 -5.15 28.25
C HIS A 348 19.94 -6.52 28.14
N THR A 349 20.12 -7.07 26.93
CA THR A 349 20.93 -8.30 26.78
C THR A 349 22.40 -8.05 27.11
N GLN A 350 22.95 -6.90 26.72
CA GLN A 350 24.36 -6.56 26.97
C GLN A 350 24.64 -6.17 28.44
N ALA A 351 23.65 -5.67 29.18
CA ALA A 351 23.74 -5.40 30.63
C ALA A 351 23.54 -6.66 31.48
N ASN A 352 22.71 -7.62 31.03
CA ASN A 352 22.44 -8.85 31.78
C ASN A 352 23.47 -9.97 31.52
N ILE A 353 24.33 -9.86 30.51
CA ILE A 353 25.39 -10.84 30.25
C ILE A 353 26.53 -10.74 31.30
N PRO A 354 27.04 -9.55 31.69
CA PRO A 354 28.04 -9.46 32.75
C PRO A 354 27.50 -9.86 34.12
N GLU A 355 26.33 -9.36 34.53
CA GLU A 355 25.77 -9.65 35.88
C GLU A 355 25.46 -11.13 36.05
N HIS A 356 24.82 -11.79 35.08
CA HIS A 356 24.52 -13.22 35.22
C HIS A 356 25.70 -14.13 34.94
N ILE A 357 26.77 -13.70 34.25
CA ILE A 357 28.00 -14.50 34.17
C ILE A 357 28.80 -14.35 35.46
N GLU A 358 28.91 -13.16 36.05
CA GLU A 358 29.60 -12.98 37.34
C GLU A 358 28.86 -13.67 38.50
N GLU A 359 27.52 -13.55 38.59
CA GLU A 359 26.73 -14.29 39.59
C GLU A 359 26.84 -15.80 39.40
N ASN A 360 26.64 -16.32 38.17
CA ASN A 360 26.73 -17.77 37.95
C ASN A 360 28.16 -18.29 38.11
N VAL A 361 29.19 -17.50 37.84
CA VAL A 361 30.59 -17.91 38.04
C VAL A 361 30.97 -17.82 39.52
N GLN A 362 30.43 -16.88 40.29
CA GLN A 362 30.61 -16.83 41.75
C GLN A 362 29.83 -17.95 42.46
N GLU A 363 28.55 -18.15 42.15
CA GLU A 363 27.75 -19.24 42.74
C GLU A 363 28.34 -20.61 42.39
N ASN A 364 28.75 -20.85 41.14
CA ASN A 364 29.41 -22.11 40.79
C ASN A 364 30.79 -22.27 41.43
N MET A 365 31.53 -21.18 41.72
CA MET A 365 32.80 -21.30 42.44
C MET A 365 32.61 -21.52 43.95
N GLU A 366 31.56 -20.97 44.55
CA GLU A 366 31.23 -21.18 45.97
C GLU A 366 30.66 -22.59 46.20
N GLU A 367 29.72 -23.07 45.37
CA GLU A 367 29.17 -24.44 45.48
C GLU A 367 30.25 -25.51 45.24
N ASN A 368 31.12 -25.34 44.22
CA ASN A 368 32.19 -26.31 43.96
C ASN A 368 33.27 -26.31 45.06
N VAL A 369 33.47 -25.23 45.81
CA VAL A 369 34.43 -25.21 46.94
C VAL A 369 33.80 -25.80 48.19
N GLU A 370 32.50 -25.59 48.44
CA GLU A 370 31.80 -26.21 49.56
C GLU A 370 31.65 -27.73 49.37
N GLU A 371 31.22 -28.23 48.19
CA GLU A 371 31.11 -29.68 47.93
C GLU A 371 32.48 -30.38 48.04
N ASN A 372 33.55 -29.79 47.50
CA ASN A 372 34.89 -30.39 47.57
C ASN A 372 35.49 -30.35 48.98
N VAL A 373 35.05 -29.46 49.87
CA VAL A 373 35.52 -29.43 51.27
C VAL A 373 34.70 -30.39 52.12
N GLU A 374 33.40 -30.56 51.87
CA GLU A 374 32.57 -31.55 52.56
C GLU A 374 32.94 -32.99 52.18
N GLU A 375 33.13 -33.32 50.89
CA GLU A 375 33.56 -34.67 50.47
C GLU A 375 34.94 -35.05 51.02
N ASN A 376 35.91 -34.11 51.02
CA ASN A 376 37.26 -34.38 51.53
C ASN A 376 37.32 -34.48 53.07
N VAL A 377 36.35 -33.94 53.80
CA VAL A 377 36.28 -34.07 55.26
C VAL A 377 35.54 -35.35 55.65
N GLU A 378 34.54 -35.79 54.88
CA GLU A 378 33.88 -37.08 55.11
C GLU A 378 34.77 -38.28 54.76
N GLU A 379 35.53 -38.25 53.65
CA GLU A 379 36.45 -39.36 53.29
C GLU A 379 37.61 -39.53 54.29
N ASN A 380 38.08 -38.46 54.95
CA ASN A 380 39.21 -38.53 55.89
C ASN A 380 38.81 -38.93 57.33
N VAL A 381 37.50 -39.01 57.64
CA VAL A 381 37.00 -39.44 58.96
C VAL A 381 36.61 -40.92 58.97
N GLU A 382 36.37 -41.53 57.81
CA GLU A 382 36.10 -42.98 57.70
C GLU A 382 37.37 -43.86 57.58
N GLU A 383 38.56 -43.28 57.35
CA GLU A 383 39.83 -44.01 57.23
C GLU A 383 40.79 -43.94 58.45
N ASN A 384 40.34 -43.51 59.64
CA ASN A 384 41.17 -43.54 60.87
C ASN A 384 40.68 -44.49 61.98
#